data_AF-A0A7W7LNZ2-F1
#
_entry.id   AF-A0A7W7LNZ2-F1
#
_cell.length_a   1.000
_cell.length_b   1.000
_cell.length_c   1.000
_cell.angle_alpha   90.00
_cell.angle_beta   90.00
_cell.angle_gamma   90.00
#
_symmetry.space_group_name_H-M   'P 1'
#
loop_
_entity.id
_entity.type
_entity.pdbx_description
1 polymer ?
#
loop_
_entity_poly.entity_id
_entity_poly.type
_entity_poly.pdbx_seq_one_letter_code
_entity_poly.pdbx_strand_id
1 'polypeptide(L)'
;MDRVVEHPAWAALKAAVETIRPWQSADGSIDLEAEGAPPGPAVRAEFDLVIAAVEQLSPLLPHDAAYHRALVADLRKWADTGFGVPDFLDSLLAFQPAAERADGLQHLVVFPMYTQNGNPDRNLEAVVLRVVWPEWLAELERTRYDNPLFLGITFEDFTAGYDTNSAVLFPETIAVREAPERFSWGGIFCDREAARFRRVTESAVATLGLQLPDDIADMIGDQDRCQQAFVLWDMVHDRTHSHGDLPFDPFMIKQRQPFWMYGLEELRCDLTAFKEAVKLEADGYAQGRDVQFAVLFDRMFRFPVTGERVRNYDGLGGQLLFAYLHKHEVVRWTDNTLHIDWDRAPQITNQLCGEIEKLYRDGIDRPKLVHWFAAYELVSTYLAPHPGSVWAKGPDALDLTQPPRKLVDDVLADEFPLSMFYEALAKKLRGVIASTKGITPARTEQVAA
;
A
#
# COMPACT_ATOMS: atom_id res chain seq x y z
N MET A 1 7.64 6.00 31.73
CA MET A 1 7.37 5.02 30.65
C MET A 1 7.45 5.84 29.40
N ASP A 2 8.46 5.62 28.57
CA ASP A 2 8.74 6.48 27.41
C ASP A 2 8.08 5.95 26.13
N ARG A 3 7.38 4.81 26.21
CA ARG A 3 6.67 4.17 25.11
C ARG A 3 5.18 4.12 25.36
N VAL A 4 4.41 4.60 24.38
CA VAL A 4 2.93 4.63 24.42
C VAL A 4 2.34 3.25 24.68
N VAL A 5 2.82 2.20 23.98
CA VAL A 5 2.28 0.84 24.07
C VAL A 5 2.53 0.14 25.41
N GLU A 6 3.46 0.64 26.23
CA GLU A 6 3.75 0.12 27.57
C GLU A 6 2.92 0.83 28.66
N HIS A 7 2.29 1.96 28.32
CA HIS A 7 1.49 2.73 29.26
C HIS A 7 0.09 2.09 29.44
N PRO A 8 -0.43 1.93 30.67
CA PRO A 8 -1.73 1.27 30.91
C PRO A 8 -2.92 1.89 30.15
N ALA A 9 -2.87 3.20 29.92
CA ALA A 9 -3.89 3.90 29.14
C ALA A 9 -4.00 3.39 27.70
N TRP A 10 -2.94 2.85 27.11
CA TRP A 10 -3.01 2.24 25.78
C TRP A 10 -3.90 0.99 25.77
N ALA A 11 -3.74 0.11 26.76
CA ALA A 11 -4.59 -1.07 26.90
C ALA A 11 -6.07 -0.69 27.13
N ALA A 12 -6.31 0.36 27.93
CA ALA A 12 -7.66 0.90 28.15
C ALA A 12 -8.26 1.49 26.86
N LEU A 13 -7.48 2.27 26.09
CA LEU A 13 -7.88 2.82 24.80
C LEU A 13 -8.30 1.72 23.82
N LYS A 14 -7.44 0.69 23.64
CA LYS A 14 -7.76 -0.45 22.79
C LYS A 14 -9.06 -1.13 23.21
N ALA A 15 -9.22 -1.43 24.50
CA ALA A 15 -10.41 -2.13 25.00
C ALA A 15 -11.70 -1.34 24.75
N ALA A 16 -11.69 -0.02 24.98
CA ALA A 16 -12.83 0.85 24.72
C ALA A 16 -13.14 0.91 23.21
N VAL A 17 -12.11 1.07 22.36
CA VAL A 17 -12.29 1.05 20.90
C VAL A 17 -12.87 -0.28 20.43
N GLU A 18 -12.34 -1.42 20.86
CA GLU A 18 -12.89 -2.74 20.48
C GLU A 18 -14.33 -2.96 20.95
N THR A 19 -14.73 -2.30 22.05
CA THR A 19 -16.12 -2.32 22.53
C THR A 19 -17.04 -1.47 21.66
N ILE A 20 -16.55 -0.34 21.17
CA ILE A 20 -17.29 0.58 20.28
C ILE A 20 -17.48 0.02 18.88
N ARG A 21 -16.45 -0.63 18.31
CA ARG A 21 -16.43 -1.04 16.89
C ARG A 21 -17.67 -1.80 16.41
N PRO A 22 -18.18 -2.82 17.13
CA PRO A 22 -19.37 -3.58 16.71
C PRO A 22 -20.68 -2.77 16.73
N TRP A 23 -20.70 -1.59 17.36
CA TRP A 23 -21.88 -0.72 17.41
C TRP A 23 -21.96 0.23 16.22
N GLN A 24 -20.90 0.34 15.41
CA GLN A 24 -20.83 1.27 14.30
C GLN A 24 -21.44 0.70 13.02
N SER A 25 -22.18 1.54 12.31
CA SER A 25 -22.62 1.32 10.94
C SER A 25 -21.47 1.50 9.95
N ALA A 26 -21.69 1.15 8.69
CA ALA A 26 -20.67 1.25 7.63
C ALA A 26 -20.08 2.67 7.45
N ASP A 27 -20.85 3.72 7.73
CA ASP A 27 -20.38 5.12 7.67
C ASP A 27 -19.70 5.61 8.96
N GLY A 28 -19.62 4.75 9.99
CA GLY A 28 -19.02 4.99 11.29
C GLY A 28 -19.98 5.49 12.36
N SER A 29 -21.23 5.85 12.01
CA SER A 29 -22.25 6.29 12.96
C SER A 29 -22.71 5.16 13.90
N ILE A 30 -23.27 5.50 15.06
CA ILE A 30 -23.91 4.56 15.98
C ILE A 30 -25.40 4.89 16.04
N ASP A 31 -26.24 4.00 15.53
CA ASP A 31 -27.69 4.15 15.63
C ASP A 31 -28.17 3.69 17.01
N LEU A 32 -28.37 4.66 17.91
CA LEU A 32 -28.82 4.42 19.28
C LEU A 32 -30.30 3.97 19.36
N GLU A 33 -31.07 4.12 18.29
CA GLU A 33 -32.48 3.75 18.24
C GLU A 33 -32.70 2.40 17.55
N ALA A 34 -31.64 1.79 16.99
CA ALA A 34 -31.72 0.48 16.35
C ALA A 34 -32.10 -0.63 17.33
N GLU A 35 -32.77 -1.67 16.83
CA GLU A 35 -33.09 -2.85 17.63
C GLU A 35 -31.79 -3.55 18.09
N GLY A 36 -31.63 -3.67 19.42
CA GLY A 36 -30.41 -4.23 20.01
C GLY A 36 -29.25 -3.25 20.18
N ALA A 37 -29.47 -1.95 19.93
CA ALA A 37 -28.47 -0.92 20.17
C ALA A 37 -28.03 -0.88 21.64
N PRO A 38 -26.73 -0.60 21.91
CA PRO A 38 -26.26 -0.34 23.26
C PRO A 38 -26.99 0.88 23.86
N PRO A 39 -27.26 0.91 25.18
CA PRO A 39 -27.81 2.10 25.81
C PRO A 39 -26.89 3.31 25.59
N GLY A 40 -27.45 4.44 25.17
CA GLY A 40 -26.67 5.67 24.93
C GLY A 40 -25.70 6.07 26.06
N PRO A 41 -26.05 5.94 27.36
CA PRO A 41 -25.11 6.17 28.46
C PRO A 41 -23.90 5.21 28.47
N ALA A 42 -24.07 3.96 28.03
CA ALA A 42 -22.97 3.00 27.91
C ALA A 42 -22.02 3.40 26.77
N VAL A 43 -22.57 3.82 25.62
CA VAL A 43 -21.75 4.33 24.50
C VAL A 43 -20.94 5.55 24.94
N ARG A 44 -21.58 6.52 25.62
CA ARG A 44 -20.87 7.70 26.16
C ARG A 44 -19.76 7.31 27.12
N ALA A 45 -19.98 6.33 28.00
CA ALA A 45 -18.96 5.88 28.94
C ALA A 45 -17.72 5.30 28.23
N GLU A 46 -17.88 4.53 27.14
CA GLU A 46 -16.74 4.04 26.37
C GLU A 46 -15.97 5.17 25.67
N PHE A 47 -16.68 6.17 25.13
CA PHE A 47 -16.02 7.35 24.56
C PHE A 47 -15.31 8.20 25.63
N ASP A 48 -15.84 8.30 26.84
CA ASP A 48 -15.16 8.94 27.97
C ASP A 48 -13.87 8.20 28.34
N LEU A 49 -13.84 6.86 28.24
CA LEU A 49 -12.62 6.06 28.41
C LEU A 49 -11.59 6.33 27.31
N VAL A 50 -12.02 6.41 26.04
CA VAL A 50 -11.16 6.80 24.90
C VAL A 50 -10.55 8.18 25.15
N ILE A 51 -11.35 9.17 25.50
CA ILE A 51 -10.90 10.54 25.80
C ILE A 51 -9.90 10.55 26.95
N ALA A 52 -10.21 9.90 28.07
CA ALA A 52 -9.35 9.86 29.23
C ALA A 52 -8.01 9.18 28.92
N ALA A 53 -8.01 8.13 28.08
CA ALA A 53 -6.80 7.46 27.67
C ALA A 53 -5.93 8.35 26.75
N VAL A 54 -6.51 9.05 25.78
CA VAL A 54 -5.81 10.03 24.94
C VAL A 54 -5.19 11.14 25.78
N GLU A 55 -5.93 11.70 26.74
CA GLU A 55 -5.43 12.74 27.65
C GLU A 55 -4.26 12.24 28.51
N GLN A 56 -4.27 10.97 28.94
CA GLN A 56 -3.17 10.35 29.71
C GLN A 56 -1.94 10.03 28.85
N LEU A 57 -2.12 9.69 27.57
CA LEU A 57 -1.02 9.36 26.65
C LEU A 57 -0.38 10.62 26.03
N SER A 58 -1.15 11.70 25.86
CA SER A 58 -0.67 12.93 25.21
C SER A 58 0.62 13.53 25.79
N PRO A 59 0.90 13.49 27.11
CA PRO A 59 2.16 13.98 27.66
C PRO A 59 3.41 13.22 27.18
N LEU A 60 3.26 11.98 26.70
CA LEU A 60 4.35 11.20 26.10
C LEU A 60 4.66 11.65 24.66
N LEU A 61 3.74 12.40 24.04
CA LEU A 61 3.77 12.78 22.63
C LEU A 61 3.56 14.30 22.49
N PRO A 62 4.49 15.12 23.01
CA PRO A 62 4.31 16.57 23.07
C PRO A 62 4.20 17.24 21.68
N HIS A 63 4.83 16.65 20.65
CA HIS A 63 4.73 17.09 19.25
C HIS A 63 3.31 16.97 18.69
N ASP A 64 2.52 16.02 19.17
CA ASP A 64 1.13 15.79 18.76
C ASP A 64 0.10 16.49 19.66
N ALA A 65 0.52 17.32 20.62
CA ALA A 65 -0.39 17.90 21.61
C ALA A 65 -1.52 18.76 21.00
N ALA A 66 -1.29 19.40 19.86
CA ALA A 66 -2.34 20.14 19.14
C ALA A 66 -3.38 19.20 18.54
N TYR A 67 -2.93 18.10 17.91
CA TYR A 67 -3.78 17.05 17.41
C TYR A 67 -4.59 16.39 18.53
N HIS A 68 -3.97 15.98 19.64
CA HIS A 68 -4.71 15.32 20.73
C HIS A 68 -5.80 16.22 21.35
N ARG A 69 -5.57 17.54 21.43
CA ARG A 69 -6.63 18.48 21.86
C ARG A 69 -7.79 18.56 20.89
N ALA A 70 -7.50 18.60 19.58
CA ALA A 70 -8.54 18.59 18.55
C ALA A 70 -9.31 17.26 18.56
N LEU A 71 -8.60 16.14 18.68
CA LEU A 71 -9.17 14.79 18.80
C LEU A 71 -10.16 14.68 19.96
N VAL A 72 -9.77 15.13 21.15
CA VAL A 72 -10.66 15.13 22.32
C VAL A 72 -11.89 16.01 22.09
N ALA A 73 -11.74 17.16 21.42
CA ALA A 73 -12.86 18.04 21.09
C ALA A 73 -13.83 17.39 20.09
N ASP A 74 -13.32 16.75 19.03
CA ASP A 74 -14.13 16.05 18.02
C ASP A 74 -14.85 14.84 18.61
N LEU A 75 -14.19 14.05 19.48
CA LEU A 75 -14.82 12.94 20.21
C LEU A 75 -15.98 13.42 21.10
N ARG A 76 -15.79 14.50 21.86
CA ARG A 76 -16.85 15.09 22.70
C ARG A 76 -18.01 15.61 21.86
N LYS A 77 -17.72 16.34 20.79
CA LYS A 77 -18.72 16.85 19.84
C LYS A 77 -19.53 15.69 19.25
N TRP A 78 -18.88 14.62 18.82
CA TRP A 78 -19.54 13.47 18.24
C TRP A 78 -20.54 12.82 19.21
N ALA A 79 -20.12 12.62 20.47
CA ALA A 79 -20.99 12.14 21.54
C ALA A 79 -22.16 13.10 21.82
N ASP A 80 -21.91 14.40 21.93
CA ASP A 80 -22.94 15.42 22.21
C ASP A 80 -23.98 15.52 21.09
N THR A 81 -23.60 15.25 19.84
CA THR A 81 -24.50 15.20 18.69
C THR A 81 -25.19 13.85 18.47
N GLY A 82 -25.02 12.90 19.40
CA GLY A 82 -25.73 11.62 19.37
C GLY A 82 -25.12 10.56 18.44
N PHE A 83 -23.82 10.63 18.17
CA PHE A 83 -23.08 9.63 17.38
C PHE A 83 -23.57 9.43 15.93
N GLY A 84 -23.97 10.52 15.26
CA GLY A 84 -24.25 10.51 13.81
C GLY A 84 -23.02 10.20 12.94
N VAL A 85 -23.04 10.52 11.65
CA VAL A 85 -21.84 10.34 10.79
C VAL A 85 -20.66 11.14 11.37
N PRO A 86 -19.50 10.52 11.62
CA PRO A 86 -18.36 11.20 12.25
C PRO A 86 -17.76 12.32 11.38
N ASP A 87 -17.33 13.39 12.04
CA ASP A 87 -16.61 14.52 11.44
C ASP A 87 -15.38 14.85 12.29
N PHE A 88 -14.19 14.42 11.81
CA PHE A 88 -12.90 14.61 12.48
C PHE A 88 -11.96 15.51 11.66
N LEU A 89 -12.52 16.44 10.88
CA LEU A 89 -11.71 17.31 10.02
C LEU A 89 -10.76 18.20 10.84
N ASP A 90 -11.19 18.67 12.01
CA ASP A 90 -10.36 19.56 12.83
C ASP A 90 -9.16 18.79 13.42
N SER A 91 -9.40 17.54 13.85
CA SER A 91 -8.34 16.60 14.23
C SER A 91 -7.40 16.27 13.09
N LEU A 92 -7.94 16.00 11.89
CA LEU A 92 -7.15 15.68 10.70
C LEU A 92 -6.21 16.81 10.32
N LEU A 93 -6.71 18.06 10.31
CA LEU A 93 -5.89 19.23 9.98
C LEU A 93 -4.79 19.49 11.03
N ALA A 94 -5.05 19.14 12.30
CA ALA A 94 -4.08 19.28 13.37
C ALA A 94 -3.00 18.18 13.39
N PHE A 95 -3.29 17.00 12.83
CA PHE A 95 -2.34 15.90 12.75
C PHE A 95 -1.36 16.10 11.58
N GLN A 96 -0.11 16.45 11.90
CA GLN A 96 0.93 16.81 10.93
C GLN A 96 2.19 15.95 11.10
N PRO A 97 2.10 14.62 10.99
CA PRO A 97 3.22 13.72 11.28
C PRO A 97 4.39 13.87 10.30
N ALA A 98 4.16 14.37 9.09
CA ALA A 98 5.21 14.64 8.10
C ALA A 98 5.99 15.94 8.38
N ALA A 99 5.55 16.79 9.32
CA ALA A 99 6.23 18.04 9.63
C ALA A 99 7.55 17.84 10.40
N GLU A 100 7.65 16.77 11.19
CA GLU A 100 8.85 16.40 11.95
C GLU A 100 9.12 14.89 11.80
N ARG A 101 9.83 14.51 10.73
CA ARG A 101 10.17 13.11 10.42
C ARG A 101 11.44 12.66 11.16
N ALA A 102 11.43 12.69 12.48
CA ALA A 102 12.54 12.17 13.26
C ALA A 102 12.49 10.64 13.31
N ASP A 103 13.63 9.97 13.06
CA ASP A 103 13.71 8.51 13.14
C ASP A 103 13.32 8.01 14.55
N GLY A 104 12.45 7.01 14.60
CA GLY A 104 11.96 6.46 15.85
C GLY A 104 10.90 7.30 16.58
N LEU A 105 10.46 8.44 16.02
CA LEU A 105 9.40 9.26 16.60
C LEU A 105 8.08 8.49 16.65
N GLN A 106 7.43 8.45 17.81
CA GLN A 106 6.17 7.76 17.99
C GLN A 106 4.99 8.70 17.72
N HIS A 107 3.89 8.15 17.21
CA HIS A 107 2.59 8.83 17.15
C HIS A 107 1.49 7.90 17.65
N LEU A 108 0.48 8.48 18.31
CA LEU A 108 -0.80 7.83 18.60
C LEU A 108 -1.80 8.32 17.57
N VAL A 109 -2.37 7.43 16.77
CA VAL A 109 -3.38 7.77 15.76
C VAL A 109 -4.72 7.20 16.19
N VAL A 110 -5.72 8.06 16.38
CA VAL A 110 -7.10 7.65 16.68
C VAL A 110 -8.05 8.41 15.77
N PHE A 111 -8.77 7.68 14.91
CA PHE A 111 -9.73 8.25 13.96
C PHE A 111 -10.84 7.26 13.63
N PRO A 112 -12.06 7.74 13.31
CA PRO A 112 -13.01 6.97 12.53
C PRO A 112 -12.55 6.90 11.08
N MET A 113 -12.12 5.72 10.62
CA MET A 113 -11.54 5.51 9.29
C MET A 113 -11.84 4.10 8.77
N TYR A 114 -11.76 3.94 7.45
CA TYR A 114 -11.69 2.61 6.82
C TYR A 114 -10.22 2.24 6.56
N THR A 115 -9.91 0.97 6.36
CA THR A 115 -8.54 0.53 6.04
C THR A 115 -8.45 -0.01 4.62
N GLN A 116 -7.56 0.57 3.80
CA GLN A 116 -7.34 0.10 2.42
C GLN A 116 -6.83 -1.34 2.44
N ASN A 117 -7.36 -2.20 1.54
CA ASN A 117 -7.10 -3.65 1.55
C ASN A 117 -7.46 -4.34 2.89
N GLY A 118 -8.29 -3.72 3.71
CA GLY A 118 -8.75 -4.22 5.00
C GLY A 118 -10.26 -4.12 5.16
N ASN A 119 -10.71 -3.35 6.14
CA ASN A 119 -12.11 -3.12 6.42
C ASN A 119 -12.64 -1.93 5.58
N PRO A 120 -13.64 -2.13 4.70
CA PRO A 120 -14.22 -1.04 3.91
C PRO A 120 -15.13 -0.12 4.74
N ASP A 121 -15.60 -0.59 5.90
CA ASP A 121 -16.44 0.18 6.80
C ASP A 121 -15.60 1.13 7.64
N ARG A 122 -16.18 2.28 8.00
CA ARG A 122 -15.55 3.23 8.90
C ARG A 122 -15.74 2.78 10.34
N ASN A 123 -14.64 2.57 11.03
CA ASN A 123 -14.63 2.29 12.46
C ASN A 123 -13.72 3.26 13.19
N LEU A 124 -14.01 3.55 14.46
CA LEU A 124 -13.03 4.17 15.34
C LEU A 124 -11.90 3.17 15.50
N GLU A 125 -10.69 3.53 15.11
CA GLU A 125 -9.52 2.69 15.18
C GLU A 125 -8.40 3.44 15.90
N ALA A 126 -7.56 2.72 16.64
CA ALA A 126 -6.40 3.27 17.33
C ALA A 126 -5.13 2.51 16.92
N VAL A 127 -4.09 3.25 16.56
CA VAL A 127 -2.79 2.72 16.13
C VAL A 127 -1.68 3.49 16.81
N VAL A 128 -0.71 2.79 17.38
CA VAL A 128 0.58 3.39 17.73
C VAL A 128 1.57 3.02 16.65
N LEU A 129 2.14 4.05 16.04
CA LEU A 129 3.13 3.91 14.99
C LEU A 129 4.45 4.57 15.38
N ARG A 130 5.50 4.18 14.67
CA ARG A 130 6.83 4.76 14.80
C ARG A 130 7.35 5.15 13.42
N VAL A 131 7.94 6.34 13.31
CA VAL A 131 8.52 6.85 12.08
C VAL A 131 9.84 6.14 11.78
N VAL A 132 10.05 5.79 10.51
CA VAL A 132 11.31 5.25 9.96
C VAL A 132 11.90 6.31 9.06
N TRP A 133 12.89 7.02 9.57
CA TRP A 133 13.51 8.14 8.87
C TRP A 133 15.02 8.26 9.15
N PRO A 134 15.79 7.18 8.92
CA PRO A 134 17.23 7.18 9.18
C PRO A 134 17.93 8.26 8.35
N GLU A 135 19.08 8.73 8.83
CA GLU A 135 19.82 9.85 8.22
C GLU A 135 20.09 9.67 6.72
N TRP A 136 20.40 8.44 6.28
CA TRP A 136 20.63 8.17 4.85
C TRP A 136 19.38 8.36 4.00
N LEU A 137 18.19 8.04 4.54
CA LEU A 137 16.91 8.22 3.83
C LEU A 137 16.57 9.71 3.79
N ALA A 138 16.74 10.42 4.91
CA ALA A 138 16.56 11.86 4.98
C ALA A 138 17.46 12.61 3.99
N GLU A 139 18.72 12.19 3.85
CA GLU A 139 19.65 12.76 2.86
C GLU A 139 19.20 12.49 1.42
N LEU A 140 18.74 11.28 1.12
CA LEU A 140 18.23 10.93 -0.21
C LEU A 140 16.96 11.70 -0.57
N GLU A 141 16.02 11.85 0.37
CA GLU A 141 14.83 12.68 0.18
C GLU A 141 15.20 14.13 -0.12
N ARG A 142 16.09 14.70 0.70
CA ARG A 142 16.52 16.11 0.58
C ARG A 142 17.26 16.40 -0.73
N THR A 143 17.99 15.43 -1.28
CA THR A 143 18.91 15.67 -2.40
C THR A 143 18.52 15.05 -3.73
N ARG A 144 17.70 14.00 -3.75
CA ARG A 144 17.40 13.22 -4.96
C ARG A 144 15.92 12.91 -5.15
N TYR A 145 15.22 12.60 -4.06
CA TYR A 145 13.86 12.06 -4.10
C TYR A 145 12.92 12.87 -3.20
N ASP A 146 12.80 14.17 -3.48
CA ASP A 146 11.94 15.07 -2.71
C ASP A 146 10.51 14.54 -2.63
N ASN A 147 10.05 14.30 -1.40
CA ASN A 147 8.71 13.80 -1.14
C ASN A 147 8.27 14.24 0.26
N PRO A 148 7.85 15.51 0.43
CA PRO A 148 7.55 16.07 1.74
C PRO A 148 6.30 15.47 2.41
N LEU A 149 5.46 14.76 1.66
CA LEU A 149 4.22 14.15 2.16
C LEU A 149 4.43 12.70 2.63
N PHE A 150 5.42 12.00 2.06
CA PHE A 150 5.68 10.61 2.41
C PHE A 150 6.22 10.45 3.82
N LEU A 151 5.70 9.43 4.50
CA LEU A 151 6.13 8.99 5.82
C LEU A 151 6.30 7.46 5.86
N GLY A 152 7.55 7.00 6.01
CA GLY A 152 7.84 5.62 6.36
C GLY A 152 7.47 5.36 7.81
N ILE A 153 6.65 4.34 8.08
CA ILE A 153 6.18 4.01 9.43
C ILE A 153 6.26 2.52 9.73
N THR A 154 6.25 2.16 11.02
CA THR A 154 6.08 0.79 11.52
C THR A 154 4.97 0.70 12.54
N PHE A 155 4.36 -0.48 12.70
CA PHE A 155 3.43 -0.73 13.79
C PHE A 155 4.17 -0.95 15.12
N GLU A 156 3.67 -0.36 16.20
CA GLU A 156 4.01 -0.82 17.56
C GLU A 156 2.89 -1.67 18.17
N ASP A 157 1.64 -1.18 18.05
CA ASP A 157 0.43 -1.93 18.36
C ASP A 157 -0.78 -1.24 17.72
N PHE A 158 -1.89 -1.96 17.57
CA PHE A 158 -3.11 -1.46 16.92
C PHE A 158 -4.39 -2.18 17.39
N THR A 159 -5.54 -1.60 17.04
CA THR A 159 -6.88 -2.22 17.10
C THR A 159 -7.18 -3.05 15.85
N ALA A 160 -8.21 -3.90 15.89
CA ALA A 160 -8.41 -4.96 14.91
C ALA A 160 -8.70 -4.47 13.48
N GLY A 161 -8.96 -3.18 13.24
CA GLY A 161 -9.04 -2.64 11.88
C GLY A 161 -7.74 -2.79 11.08
N TYR A 162 -6.60 -2.85 11.78
CA TYR A 162 -5.29 -3.13 11.18
C TYR A 162 -4.85 -4.60 11.30
N ASP A 163 -5.66 -5.49 11.88
CA ASP A 163 -5.47 -6.95 11.78
C ASP A 163 -5.96 -7.48 10.41
N THR A 164 -5.43 -6.88 9.35
CA THR A 164 -5.89 -7.02 7.95
C THR A 164 -4.73 -7.00 6.97
N ASN A 165 -5.02 -6.94 5.66
CA ASN A 165 -3.98 -6.75 4.65
C ASN A 165 -3.58 -5.29 4.47
N SER A 166 -4.18 -4.34 5.18
CA SER A 166 -3.81 -2.93 5.08
C SER A 166 -2.36 -2.69 5.49
N ALA A 167 -1.62 -1.91 4.72
CA ALA A 167 -0.24 -1.51 5.02
C ALA A 167 -0.02 -0.03 4.79
N VAL A 168 -1.09 0.76 4.85
CA VAL A 168 -1.06 2.21 4.66
C VAL A 168 -1.90 2.91 5.71
N LEU A 169 -1.57 4.17 5.97
CA LEU A 169 -2.37 5.11 6.72
C LEU A 169 -2.45 6.38 5.87
N PHE A 170 -3.61 6.62 5.27
CA PHE A 170 -3.82 7.77 4.40
C PHE A 170 -4.94 8.65 4.94
N PRO A 171 -4.77 9.99 4.88
CA PRO A 171 -5.74 10.93 5.44
C PRO A 171 -7.11 10.87 4.74
N GLU A 172 -7.17 10.43 3.48
CA GLU A 172 -8.40 10.21 2.70
C GLU A 172 -9.33 9.17 3.31
N THR A 173 -8.81 8.31 4.19
CA THR A 173 -9.59 7.24 4.82
C THR A 173 -10.44 7.73 5.99
N ILE A 174 -10.08 8.89 6.55
CA ILE A 174 -10.65 9.46 7.77
C ILE A 174 -12.02 10.10 7.47
N ALA A 175 -12.97 9.91 8.39
CA ALA A 175 -14.29 10.51 8.29
C ALA A 175 -14.27 12.01 8.59
N VAL A 176 -14.63 12.81 7.59
CA VAL A 176 -14.63 14.28 7.64
C VAL A 176 -15.89 14.83 6.99
N ARG A 177 -16.35 16.00 7.45
CA ARG A 177 -17.49 16.72 6.83
C ARG A 177 -17.23 17.08 5.36
N GLU A 178 -15.99 17.37 5.03
CA GLU A 178 -15.53 17.71 3.68
C GLU A 178 -14.05 17.32 3.52
N ALA A 179 -13.65 16.89 2.32
CA ALA A 179 -12.26 16.56 2.06
C ALA A 179 -11.41 17.85 2.06
N PRO A 180 -10.24 17.86 2.74
CA PRO A 180 -9.29 18.97 2.65
C PRO A 180 -8.91 19.29 1.20
N GLU A 181 -8.61 20.56 0.90
CA GLU A 181 -8.12 20.95 -0.43
C GLU A 181 -6.81 20.25 -0.79
N ARG A 182 -5.97 20.00 0.22
CA ARG A 182 -4.68 19.31 0.11
C ARG A 182 -4.45 18.46 1.36
N PHE A 183 -3.93 17.27 1.15
CA PHE A 183 -3.39 16.43 2.21
C PHE A 183 -1.94 16.78 2.48
N SER A 184 -1.49 16.57 3.73
CA SER A 184 -0.14 16.94 4.17
C SER A 184 0.75 15.76 4.54
N TRP A 185 0.24 14.52 4.46
CA TRP A 185 0.99 13.33 4.81
C TRP A 185 0.36 12.07 4.18
N GLY A 186 1.17 11.04 3.98
CA GLY A 186 0.75 9.68 3.63
C GLY A 186 1.73 8.66 4.22
N GLY A 187 1.21 7.75 5.04
CA GLY A 187 2.01 6.77 5.78
C GLY A 187 1.99 5.39 5.15
N ILE A 188 3.15 4.74 5.01
CA ILE A 188 3.27 3.35 4.53
C ILE A 188 4.01 2.50 5.57
N PHE A 189 3.40 1.38 5.95
CA PHE A 189 3.90 0.45 6.96
C PHE A 189 4.95 -0.49 6.39
N CYS A 190 6.16 0.02 6.26
CA CYS A 190 7.31 -0.68 5.67
C CYS A 190 7.70 -1.95 6.44
N ASP A 191 7.42 -2.04 7.75
CA ASP A 191 7.64 -3.23 8.57
C ASP A 191 6.74 -4.40 8.16
N ARG A 192 5.47 -4.11 7.89
CA ARG A 192 4.47 -5.09 7.47
C ARG A 192 4.73 -5.57 6.06
N GLU A 193 5.04 -4.67 5.13
CA GLU A 193 5.42 -5.06 3.77
C GLU A 193 6.71 -5.89 3.78
N ALA A 194 7.73 -5.51 4.56
CA ALA A 194 8.92 -6.33 4.77
C ALA A 194 8.62 -7.71 5.35
N ALA A 195 7.77 -7.81 6.38
CA ALA A 195 7.42 -9.10 6.98
C ALA A 195 6.66 -10.02 6.00
N ARG A 196 5.78 -9.44 5.16
CA ARG A 196 5.10 -10.16 4.07
C ARG A 196 6.05 -10.65 3.02
N PHE A 197 6.89 -9.74 2.53
CA PHE A 197 7.91 -10.02 1.53
C PHE A 197 8.75 -11.21 1.95
N ARG A 198 9.33 -11.17 3.15
CA ARG A 198 10.17 -12.26 3.67
C ARG A 198 9.43 -13.59 3.64
N ARG A 199 8.25 -13.65 4.27
CA ARG A 199 7.47 -14.88 4.41
C ARG A 199 7.00 -15.46 3.07
N VAL A 200 6.54 -14.62 2.15
CA VAL A 200 6.06 -15.07 0.84
C VAL A 200 7.22 -15.44 -0.08
N THR A 201 8.30 -14.65 -0.06
CA THR A 201 9.51 -14.92 -0.85
C THR A 201 10.16 -16.24 -0.46
N GLU A 202 10.35 -16.53 0.83
CA GLU A 202 10.86 -17.83 1.29
C GLU A 202 10.06 -19.00 0.72
N SER A 203 8.73 -18.90 0.78
CA SER A 203 7.82 -19.94 0.28
C SER A 203 7.84 -20.05 -1.25
N ALA A 204 7.93 -18.91 -1.96
CA ALA A 204 8.05 -18.88 -3.41
C ALA A 204 9.38 -19.51 -3.87
N VAL A 205 10.50 -19.13 -3.24
CA VAL A 205 11.84 -19.68 -3.52
C VAL A 205 11.85 -21.20 -3.35
N ALA A 206 11.34 -21.70 -2.22
CA ALA A 206 11.26 -23.14 -1.96
C ALA A 206 10.34 -23.86 -2.96
N THR A 207 9.18 -23.27 -3.28
CA THR A 207 8.21 -23.85 -4.23
C THR A 207 8.76 -23.93 -5.65
N LEU A 208 9.55 -22.95 -6.05
CA LEU A 208 10.06 -22.77 -7.42
C LEU A 208 11.47 -23.37 -7.61
N GLY A 209 12.11 -23.86 -6.55
CA GLY A 209 13.48 -24.36 -6.59
C GLY A 209 14.53 -23.28 -6.89
N LEU A 210 14.16 -22.00 -6.73
CA LEU A 210 14.97 -20.86 -7.15
C LEU A 210 16.26 -20.78 -6.34
N GLN A 211 17.38 -20.54 -7.01
CA GLN A 211 18.68 -20.27 -6.36
C GLN A 211 18.87 -18.76 -6.21
N LEU A 212 19.13 -18.33 -4.98
CA LEU A 212 19.37 -16.92 -4.64
C LEU A 212 20.88 -16.64 -4.54
N PRO A 213 21.33 -15.41 -4.82
CA PRO A 213 22.60 -14.92 -4.31
C PRO A 213 22.65 -14.99 -2.78
N ASP A 214 23.79 -15.35 -2.20
CA ASP A 214 23.96 -15.54 -0.75
C ASP A 214 23.54 -14.31 0.05
N ASP A 215 23.93 -13.11 -0.42
CA ASP A 215 23.62 -11.84 0.25
C ASP A 215 22.12 -11.52 0.28
N ILE A 216 21.36 -12.04 -0.69
CA ILE A 216 19.90 -11.87 -0.78
C ILE A 216 19.18 -12.93 0.05
N ALA A 217 19.71 -14.15 0.13
CA ALA A 217 19.23 -15.14 1.08
C ALA A 217 19.33 -14.61 2.53
N ASP A 218 20.45 -13.95 2.85
CA ASP A 218 20.63 -13.27 4.14
C ASP A 218 19.63 -12.11 4.33
N MET A 219 19.39 -11.30 3.30
CA MET A 219 18.40 -10.21 3.34
C MET A 219 17.01 -10.72 3.71
N ILE A 220 16.54 -11.81 3.10
CA ILE A 220 15.22 -12.38 3.38
C ILE A 220 15.11 -12.84 4.84
N GLY A 221 16.22 -13.24 5.46
CA GLY A 221 16.30 -13.56 6.88
C GLY A 221 16.24 -12.35 7.82
N ASP A 222 16.46 -11.13 7.32
CA ASP A 222 16.65 -9.90 8.11
C ASP A 222 15.47 -8.93 7.96
N GLN A 223 14.71 -8.76 9.05
CA GLN A 223 13.55 -7.85 9.07
C GLN A 223 13.95 -6.40 8.79
N ASP A 224 15.01 -5.92 9.44
CA ASP A 224 15.37 -4.52 9.46
C ASP A 224 15.97 -4.12 8.12
N ARG A 225 16.76 -5.02 7.51
CA ARG A 225 17.27 -4.83 6.14
C ARG A 225 16.14 -4.80 5.12
N CYS A 226 15.16 -5.72 5.20
CA CYS A 226 13.98 -5.64 4.34
C CYS A 226 13.19 -4.34 4.57
N GLN A 227 12.99 -3.91 5.81
CA GLN A 227 12.29 -2.65 6.11
C GLN A 227 12.99 -1.44 5.48
N GLN A 228 14.32 -1.38 5.52
CA GLN A 228 15.10 -0.34 4.84
C GLN A 228 14.92 -0.36 3.32
N ALA A 229 14.78 -1.54 2.72
CA ALA A 229 14.46 -1.66 1.30
C ALA A 229 13.06 -1.12 1.00
N PHE A 230 12.04 -1.52 1.78
CA PHE A 230 10.67 -1.06 1.57
C PHE A 230 10.53 0.44 1.74
N VAL A 231 11.10 1.05 2.78
CA VAL A 231 10.97 2.50 2.98
C VAL A 231 11.63 3.32 1.86
N LEU A 232 12.74 2.84 1.29
CA LEU A 232 13.35 3.47 0.12
C LEU A 232 12.51 3.26 -1.14
N TRP A 233 12.02 2.04 -1.37
CA TRP A 233 11.14 1.72 -2.49
C TRP A 233 9.89 2.62 -2.45
N ASP A 234 9.19 2.64 -1.32
CA ASP A 234 7.97 3.40 -1.10
C ASP A 234 8.18 4.90 -1.34
N MET A 235 9.27 5.48 -0.82
CA MET A 235 9.59 6.90 -1.02
C MET A 235 9.73 7.27 -2.50
N VAL A 236 10.46 6.44 -3.26
CA VAL A 236 10.71 6.71 -4.68
C VAL A 236 9.48 6.39 -5.53
N HIS A 237 8.76 5.30 -5.21
CA HIS A 237 7.51 4.91 -5.87
C HIS A 237 6.46 6.01 -5.72
N ASP A 238 6.16 6.41 -4.48
CA ASP A 238 5.11 7.39 -4.17
C ASP A 238 5.40 8.73 -4.83
N ARG A 239 6.66 9.17 -4.79
CA ARG A 239 7.13 10.36 -5.50
C ARG A 239 6.85 10.26 -7.00
N THR A 240 7.03 9.08 -7.60
CA THR A 240 6.91 8.88 -9.05
C THR A 240 5.48 9.08 -9.56
N HIS A 241 4.45 8.91 -8.72
CA HIS A 241 3.06 9.25 -9.09
C HIS A 241 2.87 10.73 -9.44
N SER A 242 3.74 11.62 -8.94
CA SER A 242 3.64 13.07 -9.14
C SER A 242 4.84 13.70 -9.87
N HIS A 243 5.82 12.89 -10.30
CA HIS A 243 7.05 13.37 -10.93
C HIS A 243 7.36 12.66 -12.26
N GLY A 244 8.13 13.35 -13.12
CA GLY A 244 8.61 12.83 -14.41
C GLY A 244 7.69 13.16 -15.58
N ASP A 245 7.85 12.42 -16.70
CA ASP A 245 6.96 12.48 -17.85
C ASP A 245 5.60 11.83 -17.47
N LEU A 246 4.74 12.60 -16.83
CA LEU A 246 3.43 12.14 -16.34
C LEU A 246 2.50 11.75 -17.50
N PRO A 247 1.54 10.82 -17.29
CA PRO A 247 0.47 10.58 -18.26
C PRO A 247 -0.20 11.91 -18.63
N PHE A 248 -0.29 12.20 -19.93
CA PHE A 248 -0.92 13.43 -20.40
C PHE A 248 -2.45 13.38 -20.19
N ASP A 249 -2.88 13.69 -18.98
CA ASP A 249 -4.10 14.42 -18.66
C ASP A 249 -3.94 14.91 -17.20
N PRO A 250 -3.57 16.19 -16.97
CA PRO A 250 -3.30 16.74 -15.64
C PRO A 250 -4.55 16.80 -14.73
N PHE A 251 -5.70 16.32 -15.23
CA PHE A 251 -6.97 16.17 -14.53
C PHE A 251 -7.36 14.69 -14.29
N MET A 252 -6.45 13.72 -14.53
CA MET A 252 -6.71 12.27 -14.45
C MET A 252 -6.94 11.71 -13.05
N ILE A 253 -6.59 12.45 -12.00
CA ILE A 253 -6.66 12.00 -10.60
C ILE A 253 -8.08 11.55 -10.19
N LYS A 254 -9.13 11.84 -10.99
CA LYS A 254 -10.52 11.45 -10.71
C LYS A 254 -11.27 10.78 -11.87
N GLN A 255 -10.58 10.33 -12.92
CA GLN A 255 -11.25 9.75 -14.09
C GLN A 255 -11.21 8.22 -14.08
N ARG A 256 -12.36 7.60 -14.37
CA ARG A 256 -12.48 6.14 -14.51
C ARG A 256 -11.73 5.67 -15.76
N GLN A 257 -10.76 4.78 -15.57
CA GLN A 257 -9.93 4.19 -16.60
C GLN A 257 -10.10 2.66 -16.63
N PRO A 258 -9.76 2.01 -17.74
CA PRO A 258 -9.65 0.55 -17.75
C PRO A 258 -8.48 0.09 -16.86
N PHE A 259 -8.62 -1.07 -16.20
CA PHE A 259 -7.70 -1.42 -15.11
C PHE A 259 -6.25 -1.70 -15.54
N TRP A 260 -6.01 -1.98 -16.82
CA TRP A 260 -4.64 -2.09 -17.32
C TRP A 260 -3.88 -0.76 -17.32
N MET A 261 -4.57 0.38 -17.36
CA MET A 261 -3.92 1.68 -17.19
C MET A 261 -3.44 1.87 -15.75
N TYR A 262 -4.25 1.46 -14.76
CA TYR A 262 -3.80 1.45 -13.36
C TYR A 262 -2.63 0.48 -13.19
N GLY A 263 -2.68 -0.70 -13.79
CA GLY A 263 -1.60 -1.69 -13.68
C GLY A 263 -0.29 -1.23 -14.32
N LEU A 264 -0.36 -0.49 -15.43
CA LEU A 264 0.81 0.13 -16.06
C LEU A 264 1.35 1.30 -15.25
N GLU A 265 0.49 2.09 -14.58
CA GLU A 265 0.94 3.19 -13.74
C GLU A 265 1.69 2.69 -12.51
N GLU A 266 1.12 1.74 -11.79
CA GLU A 266 1.78 1.14 -10.63
C GLU A 266 3.08 0.44 -11.01
N LEU A 267 3.09 -0.27 -12.15
CA LEU A 267 4.32 -0.87 -12.67
C LEU A 267 5.34 0.19 -13.08
N ARG A 268 4.94 1.30 -13.71
CA ARG A 268 5.83 2.42 -14.06
C ARG A 268 6.51 2.98 -12.81
N CYS A 269 5.75 3.22 -11.75
CA CYS A 269 6.27 3.74 -10.48
C CYS A 269 7.29 2.78 -9.86
N ASP A 270 6.98 1.47 -9.82
CA ASP A 270 7.92 0.47 -9.31
C ASP A 270 9.16 0.28 -10.16
N LEU A 271 9.03 0.27 -11.49
CA LEU A 271 10.17 0.15 -12.37
C LEU A 271 11.04 1.41 -12.36
N THR A 272 10.45 2.57 -12.06
CA THR A 272 11.22 3.79 -11.80
C THR A 272 11.99 3.67 -10.49
N ALA A 273 11.36 3.20 -9.40
CA ALA A 273 12.03 2.92 -8.14
C ALA A 273 13.16 1.90 -8.31
N PHE A 274 12.93 0.82 -9.07
CA PHE A 274 13.94 -0.17 -9.45
C PHE A 274 15.11 0.45 -10.21
N LYS A 275 14.83 1.27 -11.22
CA LYS A 275 15.85 1.96 -12.03
C LYS A 275 16.72 2.91 -11.19
N GLU A 276 16.11 3.62 -10.25
CA GLU A 276 16.83 4.48 -9.31
C GLU A 276 17.64 3.65 -8.31
N ALA A 277 17.12 2.52 -7.86
CA ALA A 277 17.81 1.60 -6.97
C ALA A 277 19.09 1.00 -7.61
N VAL A 278 19.08 0.71 -8.92
CA VAL A 278 20.29 0.32 -9.68
C VAL A 278 21.36 1.42 -9.62
N LYS A 279 20.98 2.70 -9.73
CA LYS A 279 21.93 3.82 -9.62
C LYS A 279 22.46 3.96 -8.19
N LEU A 280 21.59 3.80 -7.20
CA LEU A 280 21.95 3.87 -5.80
C LEU A 280 22.93 2.76 -5.39
N GLU A 281 22.74 1.53 -5.88
CA GLU A 281 23.70 0.44 -5.68
C GLU A 281 25.08 0.82 -6.26
N ALA A 282 25.11 1.35 -7.48
CA ALA A 282 26.36 1.80 -8.12
C ALA A 282 27.05 2.96 -7.37
N ASP A 283 26.26 3.82 -6.71
CA ASP A 283 26.73 4.90 -5.86
C ASP A 283 27.15 4.45 -4.45
N GLY A 284 26.98 3.16 -4.12
CA GLY A 284 27.40 2.56 -2.84
C GLY A 284 26.33 2.49 -1.75
N TYR A 285 25.06 2.77 -2.07
CA TYR A 285 23.94 2.55 -1.14
C TYR A 285 23.50 1.08 -1.21
N ALA A 286 23.76 0.31 -0.16
CA ALA A 286 23.42 -1.11 -0.08
C ALA A 286 21.91 -1.36 -0.31
N GLN A 287 21.06 -0.45 0.17
CA GLN A 287 19.61 -0.51 0.00
C GLN A 287 19.17 -0.53 -1.47
N GLY A 288 19.98 0.02 -2.39
CA GLY A 288 19.68 0.00 -3.83
C GLY A 288 19.66 -1.42 -4.40
N ARG A 289 20.53 -2.31 -3.91
CA ARG A 289 20.48 -3.73 -4.29
C ARG A 289 19.24 -4.41 -3.71
N ASP A 290 18.95 -4.12 -2.45
CA ASP A 290 17.84 -4.74 -1.72
C ASP A 290 16.48 -4.36 -2.33
N VAL A 291 16.29 -3.10 -2.74
CA VAL A 291 15.08 -2.64 -3.45
C VAL A 291 14.88 -3.37 -4.77
N GLN A 292 15.94 -3.61 -5.54
CA GLN A 292 15.83 -4.34 -6.82
C GLN A 292 15.23 -5.73 -6.61
N PHE A 293 15.72 -6.46 -5.61
CA PHE A 293 15.20 -7.79 -5.28
C PHE A 293 13.80 -7.72 -4.67
N ALA A 294 13.51 -6.76 -3.80
CA ALA A 294 12.17 -6.55 -3.25
C ALA A 294 11.12 -6.36 -4.35
N VAL A 295 11.37 -5.43 -5.29
CA VAL A 295 10.49 -5.16 -6.43
C VAL A 295 10.30 -6.41 -7.27
N LEU A 296 11.39 -7.08 -7.67
CA LEU A 296 11.32 -8.26 -8.53
C LEU A 296 10.47 -9.37 -7.92
N PHE A 297 10.69 -9.70 -6.66
CA PHE A 297 10.01 -10.81 -6.00
C PHE A 297 8.54 -10.51 -5.70
N ASP A 298 8.22 -9.31 -5.21
CA ASP A 298 6.84 -8.96 -4.93
C ASP A 298 6.02 -8.84 -6.21
N ARG A 299 6.52 -8.14 -7.22
CA ARG A 299 5.85 -8.05 -8.52
C ARG A 299 5.73 -9.42 -9.19
N MET A 300 6.76 -10.27 -9.18
CA MET A 300 6.68 -11.55 -9.87
C MET A 300 5.93 -12.63 -9.11
N PHE A 301 5.97 -12.67 -7.77
CA PHE A 301 5.54 -13.85 -7.01
C PHE A 301 4.48 -13.59 -5.93
N ARG A 302 4.33 -12.35 -5.44
CA ARG A 302 3.33 -12.02 -4.41
C ARG A 302 2.09 -11.35 -5.01
N PHE A 303 2.26 -10.23 -5.72
CA PHE A 303 1.14 -9.43 -6.22
C PHE A 303 0.21 -10.20 -7.18
N PRO A 304 0.70 -11.02 -8.14
CA PRO A 304 -0.18 -11.77 -9.07
C PRO A 304 -1.08 -12.80 -8.40
N VAL A 305 -0.76 -13.20 -7.17
CA VAL A 305 -1.43 -14.28 -6.45
C VAL A 305 -2.05 -13.83 -5.11
N THR A 306 -2.00 -12.53 -4.81
CA THR A 306 -2.60 -11.93 -3.63
C THR A 306 -3.95 -11.30 -3.97
N GLY A 307 -4.96 -11.50 -3.12
CA GLY A 307 -6.30 -10.94 -3.30
C GLY A 307 -7.15 -11.67 -4.34
N GLU A 308 -8.24 -11.03 -4.76
CA GLU A 308 -9.10 -11.53 -5.84
C GLU A 308 -8.49 -11.28 -7.22
N ARG A 309 -8.90 -12.05 -8.22
CA ARG A 309 -8.48 -11.84 -9.62
C ARG A 309 -9.19 -10.68 -10.32
N VAL A 310 -10.32 -10.23 -9.76
CA VAL A 310 -11.19 -9.22 -10.39
C VAL A 310 -10.49 -7.86 -10.41
N ARG A 311 -10.13 -7.39 -11.62
CA ARG A 311 -9.51 -6.08 -11.87
C ARG A 311 -8.27 -5.84 -11.01
N ASN A 312 -7.52 -6.90 -10.71
CA ASN A 312 -6.30 -6.84 -9.92
C ASN A 312 -5.16 -6.23 -10.76
N TYR A 313 -5.04 -4.91 -10.70
CA TYR A 313 -4.08 -4.15 -11.49
C TYR A 313 -2.63 -4.40 -11.03
N ASP A 314 -2.39 -4.62 -9.75
CA ASP A 314 -1.05 -4.98 -9.24
C ASP A 314 -0.60 -6.34 -9.76
N GLY A 315 -1.51 -7.30 -9.74
CA GLY A 315 -1.29 -8.62 -10.31
C GLY A 315 -1.04 -8.59 -11.81
N LEU A 316 -1.75 -7.72 -12.55
CA LEU A 316 -1.49 -7.51 -13.98
C LEU A 316 -0.06 -7.00 -14.23
N GLY A 317 0.37 -5.96 -13.51
CA GLY A 317 1.72 -5.41 -13.64
C GLY A 317 2.80 -6.46 -13.35
N GLY A 318 2.58 -7.28 -12.33
CA GLY A 318 3.44 -8.41 -11.98
C GLY A 318 3.55 -9.48 -13.07
N GLN A 319 2.41 -9.87 -13.65
CA GLN A 319 2.39 -10.81 -14.78
C GLN A 319 3.13 -10.27 -15.99
N LEU A 320 2.96 -8.96 -16.29
CA LEU A 320 3.64 -8.30 -17.40
C LEU A 320 5.15 -8.33 -17.21
N LEU A 321 5.65 -7.97 -16.01
CA LEU A 321 7.07 -8.04 -15.69
C LEU A 321 7.63 -9.46 -15.86
N PHE A 322 6.97 -10.47 -15.30
CA PHE A 322 7.40 -11.86 -15.43
C PHE A 322 7.42 -12.32 -16.89
N ALA A 323 6.36 -12.04 -17.66
CA ALA A 323 6.25 -12.42 -19.07
C ALA A 323 7.32 -11.72 -19.92
N TYR A 324 7.63 -10.46 -19.62
CA TYR A 324 8.70 -9.71 -20.27
C TYR A 324 10.07 -10.34 -20.01
N LEU A 325 10.42 -10.57 -18.74
CA LEU A 325 11.69 -11.21 -18.39
C LEU A 325 11.82 -12.62 -18.96
N HIS A 326 10.71 -13.37 -19.02
CA HIS A 326 10.68 -14.69 -19.64
C HIS A 326 10.90 -14.62 -21.17
N LYS A 327 10.23 -13.71 -21.87
CA LYS A 327 10.39 -13.53 -23.33
C LYS A 327 11.80 -13.09 -23.74
N HIS A 328 12.49 -12.40 -22.83
CA HIS A 328 13.89 -11.97 -22.98
C HIS A 328 14.91 -12.98 -22.40
N GLU A 329 14.45 -14.19 -22.07
CA GLU A 329 15.26 -15.30 -21.59
C GLU A 329 16.02 -15.05 -20.27
N VAL A 330 15.56 -14.07 -19.48
CA VAL A 330 16.09 -13.82 -18.12
C VAL A 330 15.48 -14.79 -17.13
N VAL A 331 14.17 -15.04 -17.25
CA VAL A 331 13.45 -16.02 -16.45
C VAL A 331 13.25 -17.28 -17.29
N ARG A 332 13.67 -18.44 -16.80
CA ARG A 332 13.52 -19.73 -17.49
C ARG A 332 13.00 -20.80 -16.54
N TRP A 333 12.07 -21.62 -17.02
CA TRP A 333 11.59 -22.80 -16.31
C TRP A 333 12.14 -24.06 -16.97
N THR A 334 13.04 -24.77 -16.28
CA THR A 334 13.69 -26.00 -16.77
C THR A 334 13.76 -27.02 -15.66
N ASP A 335 13.44 -28.28 -15.96
CA ASP A 335 13.52 -29.39 -15.00
C ASP A 335 12.83 -29.12 -13.64
N ASN A 336 11.64 -28.50 -13.70
CA ASN A 336 10.84 -28.08 -12.54
C ASN A 336 11.53 -27.06 -11.60
N THR A 337 12.48 -26.31 -12.13
CA THR A 337 13.20 -25.25 -11.41
C THR A 337 13.09 -23.94 -12.17
N LEU A 338 12.79 -22.86 -11.45
CA LEU A 338 12.85 -21.51 -11.99
C LEU A 338 14.30 -20.99 -11.88
N HIS A 339 14.85 -20.55 -13.00
CA HIS A 339 16.15 -19.89 -13.07
C HIS A 339 15.97 -18.43 -13.45
N ILE A 340 16.74 -17.56 -12.79
CA ILE A 340 16.80 -16.12 -13.09
C ILE A 340 18.26 -15.75 -13.36
N ASP A 341 18.50 -15.13 -14.51
CA ASP A 341 19.79 -14.51 -14.82
C ASP A 341 19.89 -13.18 -14.06
N TRP A 342 20.49 -13.23 -12.87
CA TRP A 342 20.61 -12.07 -11.98
C TRP A 342 21.49 -10.96 -12.56
N ASP A 343 22.42 -11.29 -13.45
CA ASP A 343 23.27 -10.31 -14.11
C ASP A 343 22.49 -9.55 -15.18
N ARG A 344 21.56 -10.21 -15.90
CA ARG A 344 20.74 -9.61 -16.96
C ARG A 344 19.40 -9.03 -16.48
N ALA A 345 18.94 -9.40 -15.29
CA ALA A 345 17.64 -8.96 -14.78
C ALA A 345 17.52 -7.43 -14.68
N PRO A 346 18.50 -6.67 -14.14
CA PRO A 346 18.36 -5.22 -14.05
C PRO A 346 18.26 -4.51 -15.40
N GLN A 347 19.01 -4.95 -16.42
CA GLN A 347 19.04 -4.31 -17.73
C GLN A 347 17.73 -4.54 -18.47
N ILE A 348 17.19 -5.76 -18.42
CA ILE A 348 15.93 -6.10 -19.09
C ILE A 348 14.73 -5.48 -18.36
N THR A 349 14.75 -5.43 -17.02
CA THR A 349 13.74 -4.70 -16.25
C THR A 349 13.73 -3.20 -16.60
N ASN A 350 14.91 -2.58 -16.72
CA ASN A 350 15.04 -1.18 -17.16
C ASN A 350 14.59 -0.98 -18.62
N GLN A 351 14.70 -1.98 -19.48
CA GLN A 351 14.17 -1.93 -20.85
C GLN A 351 12.64 -1.84 -20.84
N LEU A 352 11.96 -2.66 -20.03
CA LEU A 352 10.50 -2.57 -19.84
C LEU A 352 10.10 -1.20 -19.26
N CYS A 353 10.85 -0.69 -18.27
CA CYS A 353 10.65 0.65 -17.74
C CYS A 353 10.65 1.70 -18.87
N GLY A 354 11.64 1.66 -19.76
CA GLY A 354 11.75 2.58 -20.88
C GLY A 354 10.63 2.44 -21.91
N GLU A 355 10.15 1.21 -22.16
CA GLU A 355 9.00 0.98 -23.05
C GLU A 355 7.71 1.58 -22.48
N ILE A 356 7.47 1.43 -21.18
CA ILE A 356 6.33 2.05 -20.49
C ILE A 356 6.49 3.57 -20.45
N GLU A 357 7.64 4.12 -20.08
CA GLU A 357 7.89 5.57 -20.11
C GLU A 357 7.64 6.16 -21.51
N LYS A 358 8.05 5.44 -22.56
CA LYS A 358 7.77 5.85 -23.94
C LYS A 358 6.26 5.83 -24.24
N LEU A 359 5.53 4.79 -23.82
CA LEU A 359 4.07 4.73 -23.98
C LEU A 359 3.41 5.99 -23.40
N TYR A 360 3.81 6.37 -22.19
CA TYR A 360 3.30 7.54 -21.46
C TYR A 360 3.69 8.86 -22.15
N ARG A 361 4.95 9.02 -22.53
CA ARG A 361 5.43 10.18 -23.28
C ARG A 361 4.69 10.37 -24.59
N ASP A 362 4.51 9.31 -25.38
CA ASP A 362 3.75 9.34 -26.63
C ASP A 362 2.26 9.70 -26.39
N GLY A 363 1.76 9.55 -25.16
CA GLY A 363 0.40 9.92 -24.76
C GLY A 363 0.06 11.40 -25.00
N ILE A 364 1.06 12.28 -25.05
CA ILE A 364 0.87 13.71 -25.35
C ILE A 364 0.27 13.95 -26.73
N ASP A 365 0.56 13.07 -27.69
CA ASP A 365 0.12 13.18 -29.08
C ASP A 365 -1.10 12.28 -29.38
N ARG A 366 -1.60 11.52 -28.39
CA ARG A 366 -2.68 10.55 -28.58
C ARG A 366 -3.99 11.04 -27.95
N PRO A 367 -5.12 10.99 -28.69
CA PRO A 367 -6.43 11.03 -28.07
C PRO A 367 -6.58 9.90 -27.04
N LYS A 368 -7.33 10.15 -25.96
CA LYS A 368 -7.51 9.23 -24.82
C LYS A 368 -7.73 7.77 -25.21
N LEU A 369 -8.70 7.52 -26.09
CA LEU A 369 -9.04 6.16 -26.49
C LEU A 369 -7.95 5.50 -27.35
N VAL A 370 -7.26 6.28 -28.19
CA VAL A 370 -6.10 5.82 -28.96
C VAL A 370 -4.95 5.44 -28.02
N HIS A 371 -4.73 6.23 -26.97
CA HIS A 371 -3.74 5.91 -25.94
C HIS A 371 -4.09 4.63 -25.18
N TRP A 372 -5.36 4.43 -24.80
CA TRP A 372 -5.79 3.20 -24.13
C TRP A 372 -5.63 1.96 -25.02
N PHE A 373 -5.86 2.06 -26.33
CA PHE A 373 -5.57 0.96 -27.26
C PHE A 373 -4.07 0.68 -27.40
N ALA A 374 -3.22 1.71 -27.46
CA ALA A 374 -1.76 1.52 -27.48
C ALA A 374 -1.26 0.84 -26.19
N ALA A 375 -1.81 1.22 -25.04
CA ALA A 375 -1.53 0.58 -23.77
C ALA A 375 -2.00 -0.89 -23.74
N TYR A 376 -3.20 -1.16 -24.27
CA TYR A 376 -3.73 -2.51 -24.41
C TYR A 376 -2.85 -3.37 -25.33
N GLU A 377 -2.37 -2.83 -26.44
CA GLU A 377 -1.44 -3.50 -27.37
C GLU A 377 -0.11 -3.85 -26.69
N LEU A 378 0.46 -2.94 -25.89
CA LEU A 378 1.65 -3.21 -25.10
C LEU A 378 1.42 -4.39 -24.16
N VAL A 379 0.35 -4.37 -23.37
CA VAL A 379 0.05 -5.45 -22.40
C VAL A 379 -0.21 -6.77 -23.15
N SER A 380 -1.02 -6.74 -24.20
CA SER A 380 -1.42 -7.94 -24.95
C SER A 380 -0.31 -8.56 -25.81
N THR A 381 0.78 -7.83 -26.06
CA THR A 381 2.01 -8.36 -26.67
C THR A 381 2.71 -9.41 -25.79
N TYR A 382 2.48 -9.37 -24.47
CA TYR A 382 3.10 -10.27 -23.49
C TYR A 382 2.08 -11.15 -22.77
N LEU A 383 0.86 -10.66 -22.55
CA LEU A 383 -0.20 -11.36 -21.83
C LEU A 383 -1.36 -11.67 -22.76
N ALA A 384 -1.81 -12.92 -22.77
CA ALA A 384 -2.99 -13.29 -23.55
C ALA A 384 -4.26 -12.66 -22.93
N PRO A 385 -5.01 -11.84 -23.67
CA PRO A 385 -6.29 -11.35 -23.18
C PRO A 385 -7.30 -12.50 -23.07
N HIS A 386 -8.34 -12.30 -22.26
CA HIS A 386 -9.42 -13.27 -22.12
C HIS A 386 -10.09 -13.54 -23.48
N PRO A 387 -10.36 -14.80 -23.86
CA PRO A 387 -10.92 -15.12 -25.18
C PRO A 387 -12.26 -14.44 -25.52
N GLY A 388 -13.01 -14.06 -24.48
CA GLY A 388 -14.28 -13.33 -24.59
C GLY A 388 -14.15 -11.80 -24.66
N SER A 389 -12.95 -11.24 -24.61
CA SER A 389 -12.74 -9.79 -24.58
C SER A 389 -13.32 -9.08 -25.80
N VAL A 390 -14.02 -7.96 -25.56
CA VAL A 390 -14.46 -7.05 -26.62
C VAL A 390 -13.30 -6.16 -27.07
N TRP A 391 -12.47 -5.71 -26.13
CA TRP A 391 -11.30 -4.88 -26.40
C TRP A 391 -10.26 -5.58 -27.28
N ALA A 392 -10.03 -6.89 -27.07
CA ALA A 392 -9.13 -7.71 -27.88
C ALA A 392 -9.57 -7.83 -29.35
N LYS A 393 -10.86 -7.64 -29.64
CA LYS A 393 -11.39 -7.66 -31.01
C LYS A 393 -11.13 -6.35 -31.77
N GLY A 394 -10.66 -5.31 -31.07
CA GLY A 394 -10.30 -4.03 -31.65
C GLY A 394 -11.46 -3.02 -31.72
N PRO A 395 -11.20 -1.84 -32.32
CA PRO A 395 -12.13 -0.69 -32.31
C PRO A 395 -13.50 -0.98 -32.92
N ASP A 396 -13.58 -1.85 -33.93
CA ASP A 396 -14.83 -2.19 -34.62
C ASP A 396 -15.83 -2.96 -33.73
N ALA A 397 -15.36 -3.51 -32.60
CA ALA A 397 -16.20 -4.23 -31.64
C ALA A 397 -16.75 -3.33 -30.52
N LEU A 398 -16.31 -2.07 -30.44
CA LEU A 398 -16.75 -1.10 -29.44
C LEU A 398 -17.68 -0.05 -30.06
N ASP A 399 -18.64 0.46 -29.28
CA ASP A 399 -19.44 1.62 -29.68
C ASP A 399 -18.67 2.92 -29.43
N LEU A 400 -17.76 3.27 -30.36
CA LEU A 400 -16.89 4.44 -30.28
C LEU A 400 -17.64 5.79 -30.30
N THR A 401 -18.97 5.80 -30.46
CA THR A 401 -19.79 7.01 -30.31
C THR A 401 -20.05 7.35 -28.83
N GLN A 402 -19.82 6.40 -27.93
CA GLN A 402 -19.98 6.60 -26.49
C GLN A 402 -18.79 7.31 -25.87
N PRO A 403 -18.99 8.04 -24.74
CA PRO A 403 -17.88 8.63 -24.02
C PRO A 403 -16.95 7.53 -23.45
N PRO A 404 -15.62 7.74 -23.38
CA PRO A 404 -14.66 6.70 -22.98
C PRO A 404 -14.99 5.98 -21.67
N ARG A 405 -15.56 6.68 -20.67
CA ARG A 405 -15.98 6.09 -19.39
C ARG A 405 -16.97 4.93 -19.52
N LYS A 406 -17.75 4.89 -20.61
CA LYS A 406 -18.73 3.84 -20.91
C LYS A 406 -18.08 2.63 -21.58
N LEU A 407 -17.05 2.85 -22.39
CA LEU A 407 -16.24 1.77 -22.97
C LEU A 407 -15.49 0.96 -21.89
N VAL A 408 -15.23 1.56 -20.72
CA VAL A 408 -14.69 0.84 -19.55
C VAL A 408 -15.67 -0.23 -19.02
N ASP A 409 -16.98 -0.08 -19.26
CA ASP A 409 -17.97 -1.11 -18.89
C ASP A 409 -17.82 -2.41 -19.71
N ASP A 410 -17.22 -2.32 -20.91
CA ASP A 410 -16.96 -3.47 -21.79
C ASP A 410 -15.66 -4.23 -21.43
N VAL A 411 -14.92 -3.76 -20.44
CA VAL A 411 -13.73 -4.44 -19.91
C VAL A 411 -14.16 -5.56 -18.97
N LEU A 412 -13.69 -6.79 -19.24
CA LEU A 412 -13.99 -7.92 -18.39
C LEU A 412 -13.35 -7.76 -17.00
N ALA A 413 -14.00 -8.36 -16.00
CA ALA A 413 -13.46 -8.42 -14.64
C ALA A 413 -12.06 -9.08 -14.61
N ASP A 414 -11.82 -10.09 -15.45
CA ASP A 414 -10.55 -10.81 -15.61
C ASP A 414 -10.08 -10.71 -17.07
N GLU A 415 -9.86 -9.47 -17.54
CA GLU A 415 -9.48 -9.17 -18.93
C GLU A 415 -8.16 -9.82 -19.36
N PHE A 416 -7.24 -10.02 -18.42
CA PHE A 416 -5.94 -10.67 -18.62
C PHE A 416 -5.78 -11.79 -17.58
N PRO A 417 -6.32 -12.99 -17.84
CA PRO A 417 -6.35 -14.07 -16.87
C PRO A 417 -4.94 -14.55 -16.50
N LEU A 418 -4.81 -15.13 -15.31
CA LEU A 418 -3.58 -15.76 -14.86
C LEU A 418 -3.09 -16.81 -15.87
N SER A 419 -1.79 -16.78 -16.14
CA SER A 419 -1.13 -17.86 -16.88
C SER A 419 -1.19 -19.19 -16.11
N MET A 420 -0.97 -20.32 -16.79
CA MET A 420 -0.92 -21.63 -16.14
C MET A 420 0.09 -21.69 -14.98
N PHE A 421 1.21 -20.97 -15.11
CA PHE A 421 2.21 -20.83 -14.04
C PHE A 421 1.59 -20.18 -12.80
N TYR A 422 0.92 -19.03 -12.97
CA TYR A 422 0.32 -18.30 -11.86
C TYR A 422 -0.86 -19.03 -11.23
N GLU A 423 -1.66 -19.76 -12.01
CA GLU A 423 -2.73 -20.61 -11.44
C GLU A 423 -2.18 -21.71 -10.53
N ALA A 424 -1.03 -22.29 -10.89
CA ALA A 424 -0.36 -23.29 -10.06
C ALA A 424 0.30 -22.64 -8.83
N LEU A 425 1.01 -21.53 -9.02
CA LEU A 425 1.69 -20.80 -7.95
C LEU A 425 0.69 -20.30 -6.90
N ALA A 426 -0.45 -19.73 -7.32
CA ALA A 426 -1.50 -19.26 -6.43
C ALA A 426 -2.03 -20.39 -5.52
N LYS A 427 -2.17 -21.61 -6.04
CA LYS A 427 -2.58 -22.77 -5.23
C LYS A 427 -1.52 -23.15 -4.20
N LYS A 428 -0.24 -23.06 -4.55
CA LYS A 428 0.88 -23.39 -3.66
C LYS A 428 1.08 -22.32 -2.57
N LEU A 429 0.95 -21.05 -2.92
CA LEU A 429 1.19 -19.94 -2.00
C LEU A 429 -0.05 -19.50 -1.20
N ARG A 430 -1.25 -20.02 -1.50
CA ARG A 430 -2.50 -19.66 -0.81
C ARG A 430 -2.37 -19.67 0.72
N GLY A 431 -1.80 -20.74 1.28
CA GLY A 431 -1.67 -20.89 2.72
C GLY A 431 -0.75 -19.84 3.34
N VAL A 432 0.40 -19.57 2.70
CA VAL A 432 1.35 -18.57 3.21
C VAL A 432 0.80 -17.15 3.09
N ILE A 433 0.14 -16.81 1.99
CA ILE A 433 -0.48 -15.49 1.79
C ILE A 433 -1.59 -15.26 2.81
N ALA A 434 -2.44 -16.26 3.05
CA ALA A 434 -3.47 -16.15 4.10
C ALA A 434 -2.86 -15.93 5.49
N SER A 435 -1.67 -16.52 5.75
CA SER A 435 -0.97 -16.37 7.03
C SER A 435 -0.36 -14.98 7.25
N THR A 436 -0.29 -14.11 6.23
CA THR A 436 0.28 -12.76 6.37
C THR A 436 -0.75 -11.68 6.70
N LYS A 437 -2.03 -12.03 6.86
CA LYS A 437 -3.06 -11.11 7.34
C LYS A 437 -2.66 -10.62 8.75
N GLY A 438 -2.66 -9.31 8.96
CA GLY A 438 -2.31 -8.70 10.25
C GLY A 438 -0.84 -8.83 10.66
N ILE A 439 0.02 -9.38 9.80
CA ILE A 439 1.41 -9.64 10.15
C ILE A 439 2.13 -8.35 10.57
N THR A 440 2.93 -8.50 11.62
CA THR A 440 3.93 -7.54 12.09
C THR A 440 5.23 -8.30 12.26
N PRO A 441 6.38 -7.60 12.34
CA PRO A 441 7.61 -8.22 12.79
C PRO A 441 7.37 -9.04 14.06
N ALA A 442 7.93 -10.25 14.13
CA ALA A 442 7.95 -10.96 15.40
C ALA A 442 8.58 -10.02 16.43
N ARG A 443 7.82 -9.63 17.46
CA ARG A 443 8.40 -8.88 18.58
C ARG A 443 9.56 -9.72 19.08
N THR A 444 10.78 -9.22 18.96
CA THR A 444 11.92 -9.78 19.65
C THR A 444 11.60 -9.59 21.13
N GLU A 445 10.86 -10.53 21.72
CA GLU A 445 10.81 -10.68 23.16
C GLU A 445 12.26 -10.66 23.61
N GLN A 446 12.56 -9.77 24.55
CA GLN A 446 13.86 -9.67 25.19
C GLN A 446 14.37 -11.09 25.43
N VAL A 447 15.34 -11.53 24.63
CA VAL A 447 16.21 -12.66 24.98
C VAL A 447 17.16 -12.11 26.03
N ALA A 448 16.60 -11.89 27.22
CA ALA A 448 17.30 -11.69 28.46
C ALA A 448 17.02 -12.93 29.30
N ALA A 449 17.91 -13.91 29.17
CA ALA A 449 18.21 -14.87 30.23
C ALA A 449 19.69 -14.69 30.59
#